data_AF-A0A0U5G5S6-F1
#
_entry.id   AF-A0A0U5G5S6-F1
#
_cell.length_a   1.000
_cell.length_b   1.000
_cell.length_c   1.000
_cell.angle_alpha   90.00
_cell.angle_beta   90.00
_cell.angle_gamma   90.00
#
_symmetry.space_group_name_H-M   'P 1'
#
loop_
_entity.id
_entity.type
_entity.pdbx_description
1 polymer ?
#
loop_
_entity_poly.entity_id
_entity_poly.type
_entity_poly.pdbx_seq_one_letter_code
_entity_poly.pdbx_strand_id
1 'polypeptide(L)'
;MIYVMLNEMVFRVLDNQLHASDTWRYVLQRHLSYFADEEGLAGLLKHIGEDNPFHERLIELASDFTSENPRQPFGSWTYGESEFRDLVGKMTNLDPTRRITARQALEHPWFKQAI
;
A
#
# COMPACT_ATOMS: atom_id res chain seq x y z
N MET A 1 7.91 2.48 9.96
CA MET A 1 7.42 3.87 10.07
C MET A 1 5.96 3.91 10.53
N ILE A 2 5.00 3.35 9.78
CA ILE A 2 3.58 3.32 10.16
C ILE A 2 3.36 2.73 11.56
N TYR A 3 3.91 1.54 11.86
CA TYR A 3 3.83 0.97 13.21
C TYR A 3 4.43 1.87 14.30
N VAL A 4 5.58 2.49 14.05
CA VAL A 4 6.24 3.35 15.04
C VAL A 4 5.41 4.61 15.30
N MET A 5 4.80 5.19 14.27
CA MET A 5 4.04 6.43 14.38
C MET A 5 2.60 6.22 14.88
N LEU A 6 2.01 5.06 14.58
CA LEU A 6 0.58 4.80 14.84
C LEU A 6 0.36 3.67 15.85
N ASN A 7 1.41 2.97 16.27
CA ASN A 7 1.36 1.74 17.07
C ASN A 7 0.52 0.61 16.44
N GLU A 8 0.40 0.62 15.10
CA GLU A 8 -0.48 -0.28 14.35
C GLU A 8 0.29 -1.14 13.35
N MET A 9 0.07 -2.46 13.39
CA MET A 9 0.56 -3.39 12.38
C MET A 9 -0.45 -3.49 11.25
N VAL A 10 -0.43 -2.52 10.34
CA VAL A 10 -1.46 -2.35 9.31
C VAL A 10 -1.68 -3.57 8.42
N PHE A 11 -0.65 -4.38 8.18
CA PHE A 11 -0.77 -5.62 7.39
C PHE A 11 -1.09 -6.87 8.21
N ARG A 12 -1.25 -6.76 9.53
CA ARG A 12 -1.62 -7.89 10.38
C ARG A 12 -3.02 -8.35 10.01
N VAL A 13 -3.13 -9.59 9.58
CA VAL A 13 -4.41 -10.28 9.32
C VAL A 13 -4.82 -11.10 10.55
N LEU A 14 -6.04 -11.63 10.56
CA LEU A 14 -6.50 -12.50 11.65
C LEU A 14 -5.64 -13.78 11.71
N ASP A 15 -5.49 -14.38 12.90
CA ASP A 15 -4.60 -15.55 13.06
C ASP A 15 -5.01 -16.72 12.15
N ASN A 16 -6.32 -16.94 11.94
CA ASN A 16 -6.81 -17.95 10.99
C ASN A 16 -6.39 -17.65 9.54
N GLN A 17 -6.39 -16.38 9.13
CA GLN A 17 -5.91 -15.94 7.81
C GLN A 17 -4.39 -16.02 7.73
N LEU A 18 -3.67 -15.73 8.82
CA LEU A 18 -2.22 -15.80 8.90
C LEU A 18 -1.70 -17.23 8.73
N HIS A 19 -2.43 -18.22 9.25
CA HIS A 19 -2.09 -19.64 9.17
C HIS A 19 -2.70 -20.36 7.94
N ALA A 20 -3.43 -19.64 7.07
CA ALA A 20 -3.98 -20.21 5.85
C ALA A 20 -2.89 -20.45 4.79
N SER A 21 -3.09 -21.47 3.94
CA SER A 21 -2.15 -21.79 2.84
C SER A 21 -2.00 -20.66 1.81
N ASP A 22 -3.02 -19.81 1.70
CA ASP A 22 -3.09 -18.65 0.80
C ASP A 22 -2.95 -17.33 1.55
N THR A 23 -2.24 -17.30 2.69
CA THR A 23 -2.11 -16.09 3.53
C THR A 23 -1.65 -14.84 2.76
N TRP A 24 -0.85 -15.05 1.71
CA TRP A 24 -0.39 -13.99 0.80
C TRP A 24 -1.55 -13.17 0.24
N ARG A 25 -2.72 -13.78 -0.01
CA ARG A 25 -3.91 -13.12 -0.54
C ARG A 25 -4.39 -12.02 0.40
N TYR A 26 -4.54 -12.33 1.68
CA TYR A 26 -5.03 -11.38 2.68
C TYR A 26 -4.07 -10.22 2.91
N VAL A 27 -2.76 -10.51 2.92
CA VAL A 27 -1.72 -9.49 3.08
C VAL A 27 -1.64 -8.56 1.86
N LEU A 28 -1.70 -9.11 0.65
CA LEU A 28 -1.70 -8.32 -0.59
C LEU A 28 -3.00 -7.53 -0.76
N GLN A 29 -4.15 -8.09 -0.37
CA GLN A 29 -5.41 -7.35 -0.39
C GLN A 29 -5.34 -6.11 0.53
N ARG A 30 -4.71 -6.20 1.70
CA ARG A 30 -4.46 -5.01 2.54
C ARG A 30 -3.54 -4.00 1.87
N HIS A 31 -2.47 -4.45 1.19
CA HIS A 31 -1.61 -3.55 0.41
C HIS A 31 -2.39 -2.79 -0.65
N LEU A 32 -3.20 -3.49 -1.45
CA LEU A 32 -4.01 -2.88 -2.51
C LEU A 32 -5.08 -1.94 -1.94
N SER A 33 -5.71 -2.33 -0.83
CA SER A 33 -6.71 -1.50 -0.15
C SER A 33 -6.14 -0.17 0.31
N TYR A 34 -4.90 -0.17 0.83
CA TYR A 34 -4.30 1.01 1.44
C TYR A 34 -3.52 1.88 0.46
N PHE A 35 -2.79 1.27 -0.47
CA PHE A 35 -1.75 1.97 -1.24
C PHE A 35 -1.93 1.93 -2.75
N ALA A 36 -2.84 1.11 -3.27
CA ALA A 36 -3.11 1.14 -4.71
C ALA A 36 -3.87 2.43 -5.08
N ASP A 37 -3.54 2.95 -6.25
CA ASP A 37 -4.44 3.74 -7.08
C ASP A 37 -4.43 3.12 -8.49
N GLU A 38 -5.32 3.57 -9.36
CA GLU A 38 -5.49 3.00 -10.70
C GLU A 38 -4.17 3.03 -11.50
N GLU A 39 -3.51 4.19 -11.51
CA GLU A 39 -2.25 4.40 -12.22
C GLU A 39 -1.10 3.60 -11.58
N GLY A 40 -1.06 3.51 -10.25
CA GLY A 40 -0.06 2.78 -9.48
C GLY A 40 -0.14 1.28 -9.71
N LEU A 41 -1.36 0.72 -9.70
CA LEU A 41 -1.57 -0.69 -10.01
C LEU A 41 -1.22 -1.00 -11.47
N ALA A 42 -1.64 -0.16 -12.42
CA ALA A 42 -1.29 -0.31 -13.82
C ALA A 42 0.23 -0.27 -14.04
N GLY A 43 0.94 0.65 -13.39
CA GLY A 43 2.40 0.75 -13.44
C GLY A 43 3.09 -0.48 -12.84
N LEU A 44 2.57 -1.03 -11.73
CA LEU A 44 3.07 -2.28 -11.16
C LEU A 44 2.87 -3.47 -12.10
N LEU A 45 1.66 -3.64 -12.66
CA LEU A 45 1.34 -4.72 -13.59
C LEU A 45 2.24 -4.68 -14.83
N LYS A 46 2.42 -3.49 -15.40
CA LYS A 46 3.37 -3.26 -16.51
C LYS A 46 4.81 -3.62 -16.12
N HIS A 47 5.23 -3.28 -14.91
CA HIS A 47 6.59 -3.54 -14.44
C HIS A 47 6.89 -5.03 -14.26
N ILE A 48 5.93 -5.79 -13.71
CA ILE A 48 6.13 -7.23 -13.44
C ILE A 48 5.92 -8.09 -14.69
N GLY A 49 5.12 -7.63 -15.66
CA GLY A 49 4.80 -8.34 -16.90
C GLY A 49 3.76 -9.45 -16.73
N GLU A 50 3.10 -9.82 -17.82
CA GLU A 50 2.01 -10.81 -17.83
C GLU A 50 2.46 -12.22 -17.45
N ASP A 51 3.70 -12.58 -17.77
CA ASP A 51 4.29 -13.89 -17.42
C ASP A 51 4.50 -14.07 -15.90
N ASN A 52 4.38 -12.99 -15.12
CA ASN A 52 4.51 -13.07 -13.67
C ASN A 52 3.26 -13.72 -13.05
N PRO A 53 3.40 -14.75 -12.20
CA PRO A 53 2.27 -15.43 -11.59
C PRO A 53 1.40 -14.52 -10.70
N PHE A 54 1.90 -13.35 -10.30
CA PHE A 54 1.14 -12.36 -9.55
C PHE A 54 0.39 -11.34 -10.42
N HIS A 55 0.61 -11.30 -11.73
CA HIS A 55 -0.05 -10.35 -12.62
C HIS A 55 -1.57 -10.50 -12.56
N GLU A 56 -2.09 -11.69 -12.90
CA GLU A 56 -3.53 -11.96 -12.81
C GLU A 56 -4.05 -11.95 -11.37
N ARG A 57 -3.27 -12.49 -10.42
CA ARG A 57 -3.67 -12.51 -8.99
C ARG A 57 -3.92 -11.11 -8.42
N LEU A 58 -3.13 -10.12 -8.83
CA LEU A 58 -3.31 -8.73 -8.39
C LEU A 58 -4.55 -8.10 -9.03
N ILE A 59 -4.86 -8.44 -10.27
CA ILE A 59 -6.10 -8.00 -10.95
C ILE A 59 -7.32 -8.60 -10.26
N GLU A 60 -7.29 -9.91 -9.96
CA GLU A 60 -8.36 -10.59 -9.21
C GLU A 60 -8.57 -9.95 -7.85
N LEU A 61 -7.49 -9.75 -7.08
CA LEU A 61 -7.54 -9.12 -5.77
C LEU A 61 -8.05 -7.67 -5.81
N ALA A 62 -7.70 -6.90 -6.85
CA ALA A 62 -8.22 -5.55 -7.03
C ALA A 62 -9.72 -5.56 -7.39
N SER A 63 -10.18 -6.61 -8.07
CA SER A 63 -11.58 -6.77 -8.46
C SER A 63 -12.47 -7.24 -7.30
N ASP A 64 -11.89 -7.78 -6.23
CA ASP A 64 -12.60 -8.19 -5.00
C ASP A 64 -13.14 -7.00 -4.18
N PHE A 65 -12.73 -5.77 -4.47
CA PHE A 65 -13.23 -4.58 -3.77
C PHE A 65 -14.58 -4.14 -4.34
N THR A 66 -15.60 -4.07 -3.46
CA THR A 66 -16.98 -3.74 -3.83
C THR A 66 -17.51 -2.59 -2.96
N SER A 67 -18.75 -2.15 -3.19
CA SER A 67 -19.42 -1.21 -2.30
C SER A 67 -19.63 -1.75 -0.89
N GLU A 68 -19.73 -3.08 -0.74
CA GLU A 68 -19.90 -3.76 0.56
C GLU A 68 -18.56 -4.00 1.27
N ASN A 69 -17.47 -4.08 0.51
CA ASN A 69 -16.10 -4.20 1.01
C ASN A 69 -15.20 -3.16 0.30
N PRO A 70 -15.36 -1.87 0.62
CA PRO A 70 -14.61 -0.82 -0.06
C PRO A 70 -13.14 -0.83 0.35
N ARG A 71 -12.29 -0.29 -0.54
CA ARG A 71 -10.90 0.00 -0.20
C ARG A 71 -10.82 1.02 0.94
N GLN A 72 -9.69 1.01 1.64
CA GLN A 72 -9.38 1.94 2.73
C GLN A 72 -8.08 2.71 2.43
N PRO A 73 -8.07 3.63 1.45
CA PRO A 73 -6.85 4.31 1.04
C PRO A 73 -6.16 5.01 2.21
N PHE A 74 -4.86 4.80 2.38
CA PHE A 74 -4.09 5.35 3.49
C PHE A 74 -4.17 6.89 3.56
N GLY A 75 -4.23 7.56 2.40
CA GLY A 75 -4.39 9.00 2.32
C GLY A 75 -5.68 9.52 2.97
N SER A 76 -6.75 8.72 2.99
CA SER A 76 -8.03 9.10 3.59
C SER A 76 -8.16 8.72 5.07
N TRP A 77 -7.12 8.15 5.68
CA TRP A 77 -7.14 7.81 7.11
C TRP A 77 -7.16 9.09 7.95
N THR A 78 -7.96 9.09 9.02
CA THR A 78 -8.17 10.27 9.88
C THR A 78 -7.05 10.50 10.88
N TYR A 79 -6.15 9.53 11.04
CA TYR A 79 -5.02 9.57 11.93
C TYR A 79 -3.71 9.76 11.16
N GLY A 80 -2.78 10.50 11.76
CA GLY A 80 -1.52 10.91 11.13
C GLY A 80 -1.62 12.29 10.46
N GLU A 81 -0.58 13.09 10.67
CA GLU A 81 -0.43 14.40 10.04
C GLU A 81 -0.52 14.30 8.51
N SER A 82 -1.03 15.33 7.84
CA SER A 82 -1.18 15.33 6.37
C SER A 82 0.15 15.06 5.66
N GLU A 83 1.23 15.67 6.15
CA GLU A 83 2.59 15.49 5.63
C GLU A 83 3.10 14.06 5.82
N PHE A 84 2.72 13.40 6.92
CA PHE A 84 3.05 11.99 7.14
C PHE A 84 2.34 11.10 6.13
N ARG A 85 1.04 11.35 5.91
CA ARG A 85 0.22 10.59 4.97
C ARG A 85 0.71 10.75 3.54
N ASP A 86 1.06 11.97 3.15
CA ASP A 86 1.64 12.26 1.83
C ASP A 86 3.00 11.56 1.64
N LEU A 87 3.90 11.64 2.62
CA LEU A 87 5.18 10.95 2.58
C LEU A 87 5.02 9.43 2.42
N VAL A 88 4.22 8.80 3.28
CA VAL A 88 3.97 7.35 3.21
C VAL A 88 3.41 6.99 1.85
N GLY A 89 2.37 7.70 1.37
CA GLY A 89 1.73 7.44 0.09
C GLY A 89 2.74 7.46 -1.07
N LYS A 90 3.63 8.45 -1.09
CA LYS A 90 4.71 8.54 -2.09
C LYS A 90 5.72 7.41 -1.99
N MET A 91 6.08 6.98 -0.78
CA MET A 91 7.01 5.86 -0.55
C MET A 91 6.40 4.49 -0.89
N THR A 92 5.08 4.36 -0.77
CA THR A 92 4.35 3.10 -1.00
C THR A 92 3.65 3.04 -2.35
N ASN A 93 3.90 4.01 -3.26
CA ASN A 93 3.31 3.98 -4.60
C ASN A 93 3.66 2.65 -5.29
N LEU A 94 2.64 1.98 -5.82
CA LEU A 94 2.80 0.66 -6.42
C LEU A 94 3.59 0.70 -7.72
N ASP A 95 3.48 1.79 -8.49
CA ASP A 95 4.29 2.01 -9.69
C ASP A 95 5.74 2.34 -9.27
N PRO A 96 6.72 1.46 -9.55
CA PRO A 96 8.11 1.69 -9.15
C PRO A 96 8.71 2.94 -9.79
N THR A 97 8.19 3.41 -10.93
CA THR A 97 8.67 4.61 -11.62
C THR A 97 8.17 5.90 -10.99
N ARG A 98 7.09 5.84 -10.20
CA ARG A 98 6.47 6.98 -9.49
C ARG A 98 6.79 6.98 -8.00
N ARG A 99 7.27 5.87 -7.46
CA ARG A 99 7.71 5.75 -6.06
C ARG A 99 8.93 6.65 -5.80
N ILE A 100 8.86 7.46 -4.75
CA ILE A 100 9.98 8.34 -4.40
C ILE A 100 11.18 7.53 -3.89
N THR A 101 12.37 8.06 -4.15
CA THR A 101 13.62 7.52 -3.60
C THR A 101 13.79 7.87 -2.12
N ALA A 102 14.69 7.17 -1.43
CA ALA A 102 15.05 7.50 -0.06
C ALA A 102 15.57 8.94 0.11
N ARG A 103 16.32 9.47 -0.88
CA ARG A 103 16.80 10.86 -0.87
C ARG A 103 15.63 11.85 -0.90
N GLN A 104 14.70 11.66 -1.84
CA GLN A 104 13.50 12.50 -1.94
C GLN A 104 12.60 12.39 -0.70
N ALA A 105 12.52 11.20 -0.09
CA ALA A 105 11.80 11.01 1.16
C ALA A 105 12.41 11.85 2.29
N LEU A 106 13.74 11.86 2.45
CA LEU A 106 14.42 12.68 3.47
C LEU A 106 14.28 14.20 3.22
N GLU A 107 14.04 14.62 1.98
CA GLU A 107 13.79 16.02 1.62
C GLU A 107 12.33 16.45 1.88
N HIS A 108 11.44 15.52 2.23
CA HIS A 108 10.02 15.77 2.47
C HIS A 108 9.80 16.69 3.69
N PRO A 109 8.81 17.61 3.66
CA PRO A 109 8.54 18.52 4.78
C PRO A 109 8.34 17.80 6.12
N TRP A 110 7.72 16.61 6.11
CA TRP A 110 7.57 15.77 7.31
C TRP A 110 8.89 15.52 8.07
N PHE A 111 9.98 15.20 7.37
CA PHE A 111 11.30 15.03 8.01
C PHE A 111 11.96 16.36 8.38
N LYS A 112 11.68 17.43 7.64
CA LYS A 112 12.23 18.77 7.90
C LYS A 112 11.61 19.47 9.11
N GLN A 113 10.40 19.09 9.50
CA GLN A 113 9.71 19.60 10.70
C GLN A 113 10.19 18.94 11.99
N ALA A 114 10.88 17.80 11.91
CA ALA A 114 11.37 17.05 13.06
C ALA A 114 12.79 17.45 13.52
N ILE A 115 13.36 18.51 12.93
CA ILE A 115 14.67 19.09 13.28
C ILE A 115 14.48 20.46 13.90
#